data_AF-A0A850QY01-F1
#
_entry.id   AF-A0A850QY01-F1
#
_cell.length_a   1.000
_cell.length_b   1.000
_cell.length_c   1.000
_cell.angle_alpha   90.00
_cell.angle_beta   90.00
_cell.angle_gamma   90.00
#
_symmetry.space_group_name_H-M   'P 1'
#
loop_
_entity.id
_entity.type
_entity.pdbx_description
1 polymer ?
#
loop_
_entity_poly.entity_id
_entity_poly.type
_entity_poly.pdbx_seq_one_letter_code
_entity_poly.pdbx_strand_id
1 'polypeptide(L)'
;MIEKASEILEQFIAKEAQRIEGIKMPHMPTLGSAYEEITRQGIDSNFIIPKGLDLKVVSGFISIADEMLPEQIDCMLVHGDGERYGLTAQYIYDIEKVLCIFEVKKTLNKTDFKDALEHLNKIRQKFAQHFEKKLIEDGYEPRLDAPAKLFSQITGKPAPEKYHEIHALTPEDGILFYTLVQECYAPVSIIHGYGGYKTESGLRKSFVDILSESRNSNGIGFGIPSLPTLVTANNFCLVKNNGIPYMALQGANNWIAISSTRHNPAYIMLEIIWSKISLSFNVAMPWKDTLETENLSPLLTAIVRKEGEQAGWWYKTNEPSEKLLEREAKIEWEPSPLSQAAITLTNLIMIRGGQFDITESSEWLEEKFGATFDEITEELISTGYFMDDNGLIRPIETVTYIATANDNSGVVATDRKMLELWLEKQVQSFVISVFAFI
;
A
#
# COMPACT_ATOMS: atom_id res chain seq x y z
N MET A 1 -12.52 -7.24 -13.65
CA MET A 1 -12.99 -8.46 -12.94
C MET A 1 -13.34 -8.13 -11.49
N ILE A 2 -12.45 -7.42 -10.79
CA ILE A 2 -12.56 -7.08 -9.36
C ILE A 2 -13.90 -6.41 -9.02
N GLU A 3 -14.38 -5.46 -9.84
CA GLU A 3 -15.69 -4.82 -9.65
C GLU A 3 -16.83 -5.84 -9.49
N LYS A 4 -17.03 -6.71 -10.48
CA LYS A 4 -18.06 -7.78 -10.42
C LYS A 4 -17.82 -8.77 -9.28
N ALA A 5 -16.56 -9.13 -9.02
CA ALA A 5 -16.22 -10.04 -7.93
C ALA A 5 -16.55 -9.42 -6.57
N SER A 6 -16.31 -8.12 -6.39
CA SER A 6 -16.66 -7.37 -5.19
C SER A 6 -18.16 -7.30 -4.97
N GLU A 7 -18.95 -7.01 -6.02
CA GLU A 7 -20.42 -6.99 -5.94
C GLU A 7 -20.99 -8.36 -5.53
N ILE A 8 -20.45 -9.44 -6.10
CA ILE A 8 -20.86 -10.81 -5.77
C ILE A 8 -20.47 -11.12 -4.31
N LEU A 9 -19.26 -10.73 -3.89
CA LEU A 9 -18.77 -10.93 -2.53
C LEU A 9 -19.62 -10.16 -1.51
N GLU A 10 -19.96 -8.90 -1.78
CA GLU A 10 -20.85 -8.09 -0.94
C GLU A 10 -22.24 -8.73 -0.82
N GLN A 11 -22.82 -9.20 -1.94
CA GLN A 11 -24.11 -9.88 -1.92
C GLN A 11 -24.06 -11.20 -1.14
N PHE A 12 -22.99 -11.97 -1.31
CA PHE A 12 -22.75 -13.20 -0.55
C PHE A 12 -22.65 -12.91 0.95
N ILE A 13 -21.79 -11.97 1.33
CA ILE A 13 -21.58 -11.53 2.72
C ILE A 13 -22.89 -11.05 3.33
N ALA A 14 -23.62 -10.17 2.64
CA ALA A 14 -24.89 -9.63 3.13
C ALA A 14 -25.92 -10.74 3.37
N LYS A 15 -26.02 -11.70 2.44
CA LYS A 15 -26.97 -12.80 2.54
C LYS A 15 -26.63 -13.78 3.67
N GLU A 16 -25.35 -14.14 3.82
CA GLU A 16 -24.95 -15.06 4.90
C GLU A 16 -25.00 -14.37 6.27
N ALA A 17 -24.61 -13.10 6.37
CA ALA A 17 -24.77 -12.31 7.59
C ALA A 17 -26.25 -12.22 8.01
N GLN A 18 -27.16 -11.93 7.07
CA GLN A 18 -28.60 -11.87 7.34
C GLN A 18 -29.16 -13.21 7.84
N ARG A 19 -28.69 -14.33 7.29
CA ARG A 19 -29.09 -15.67 7.75
C ARG A 19 -28.67 -15.92 9.20
N ILE A 20 -27.47 -15.47 9.58
CA ILE A 20 -26.96 -15.63 10.94
C ILE A 20 -27.67 -14.70 11.93
N GLU A 21 -27.99 -13.47 11.54
CA GLU A 21 -28.73 -12.52 12.40
C GLU A 21 -30.10 -13.05 12.85
N GLY A 22 -30.77 -13.84 12.00
CA GLY A 22 -32.05 -14.48 12.31
C GLY A 22 -31.96 -15.67 13.27
N ILE A 23 -30.75 -16.19 13.54
CA ILE A 23 -30.54 -17.36 14.39
C ILE A 23 -30.21 -16.91 15.80
N LYS A 24 -31.07 -17.25 16.77
CA LYS A 24 -30.74 -17.11 18.20
C LYS A 24 -29.67 -18.12 18.58
N MET A 25 -28.40 -17.74 18.46
CA MET A 25 -27.28 -18.51 18.98
C MET A 25 -26.92 -18.05 20.40
N PRO A 26 -27.01 -18.91 21.43
CA PRO A 26 -26.69 -18.54 22.80
C PRO A 26 -25.16 -18.50 23.09
N HIS A 27 -24.32 -19.05 22.21
CA HIS A 27 -22.88 -19.17 22.43
C HIS A 27 -22.07 -18.22 21.53
N MET A 28 -21.46 -17.19 22.13
CA MET A 28 -20.72 -16.13 21.42
C MET A 28 -19.55 -16.62 20.56
N PRO A 29 -18.72 -17.60 21.00
CA PRO A 29 -17.66 -18.16 20.14
C PRO A 29 -18.17 -18.80 18.84
N THR A 30 -19.32 -19.46 18.87
CA THR A 30 -19.91 -20.12 17.69
C THR A 30 -20.39 -19.11 16.66
N LEU A 31 -20.81 -17.92 17.13
CA LEU A 31 -21.16 -16.81 16.28
C LEU A 31 -19.92 -16.22 15.59
N GLY A 32 -18.80 -16.09 16.30
CA GLY A 32 -17.51 -15.66 15.72
C GLY A 32 -17.07 -16.55 14.58
N SER A 33 -17.00 -17.86 14.82
CA SER A 33 -16.62 -18.85 13.80
C SER A 33 -17.50 -18.85 12.55
N ALA A 34 -18.78 -18.44 12.67
CA ALA A 34 -19.65 -18.34 11.51
C ALA A 34 -19.27 -17.16 10.60
N TYR A 35 -18.84 -16.03 11.16
CA TYR A 35 -18.33 -14.89 10.36
C TYR A 35 -16.96 -15.17 9.76
N GLU A 36 -16.09 -15.89 10.48
CA GLU A 36 -14.80 -16.38 9.95
C GLU A 36 -15.02 -17.27 8.72
N GLU A 37 -16.00 -18.18 8.80
CA GLU A 37 -16.35 -19.09 7.71
C GLU A 37 -16.95 -18.38 6.49
N ILE A 38 -17.74 -17.31 6.69
CA ILE A 38 -18.21 -16.45 5.58
C ILE A 38 -17.01 -15.83 4.87
N THR A 39 -16.05 -15.27 5.61
CA THR A 39 -14.85 -14.66 5.01
C THR A 39 -14.09 -15.71 4.21
N ARG A 40 -13.88 -16.90 4.79
CA ARG A 40 -13.15 -18.00 4.15
C ARG A 40 -13.81 -18.43 2.85
N GLN A 41 -15.10 -18.73 2.86
CA GLN A 41 -15.84 -19.16 1.67
C GLN A 41 -15.98 -18.04 0.63
N GLY A 42 -16.11 -16.79 1.08
CA GLY A 42 -16.14 -15.63 0.22
C GLY A 42 -14.88 -15.58 -0.63
N ILE A 43 -13.71 -15.57 0.01
CA ILE A 43 -12.40 -15.48 -0.65
C ILE A 43 -12.06 -16.75 -1.46
N ASP A 44 -12.43 -17.95 -0.98
CA ASP A 44 -12.19 -19.24 -1.66
C ASP A 44 -13.08 -19.46 -2.90
N SER A 45 -13.94 -18.48 -3.22
CA SER A 45 -14.78 -18.53 -4.41
C SER A 45 -13.94 -18.59 -5.70
N ASN A 46 -14.37 -19.46 -6.62
CA ASN A 46 -13.77 -19.68 -7.94
C ASN A 46 -13.55 -18.40 -8.80
N PHE A 47 -14.22 -17.30 -8.45
CA PHE A 47 -14.14 -16.03 -9.18
C PHE A 47 -13.23 -14.99 -8.51
N ILE A 48 -12.75 -15.27 -7.30
CA ILE A 48 -11.99 -14.32 -6.47
C ILE A 48 -10.48 -14.55 -6.57
N ILE A 49 -10.02 -15.79 -6.48
CA ILE A 49 -8.59 -16.14 -6.54
C ILE A 49 -8.25 -16.77 -7.90
N PRO A 50 -7.10 -16.44 -8.53
CA PRO A 50 -6.67 -17.05 -9.79
C PRO A 50 -6.44 -18.56 -9.64
N LYS A 51 -6.97 -19.32 -10.61
CA LYS A 51 -6.72 -20.76 -10.70
C LYS A 51 -5.32 -21.04 -11.24
N GLY A 52 -4.71 -22.11 -10.78
CA GLY A 52 -3.41 -22.59 -11.27
C GLY A 52 -2.19 -22.06 -10.52
N LEU A 53 -2.38 -21.26 -9.47
CA LEU A 53 -1.29 -20.77 -8.59
C LEU A 53 -1.17 -21.57 -7.27
N ASP A 54 -1.87 -22.70 -7.15
CA ASP A 54 -1.94 -23.52 -5.92
C ASP A 54 -2.21 -22.69 -4.65
N LEU A 55 -3.16 -21.77 -4.77
CA LEU A 55 -3.62 -20.92 -3.68
C LEU A 55 -4.78 -21.56 -2.94
N LYS A 56 -4.77 -21.45 -1.62
CA LYS A 56 -5.78 -22.04 -0.72
C LYS A 56 -6.18 -21.03 0.35
N VAL A 57 -7.44 -21.11 0.80
CA VAL A 57 -7.93 -20.32 1.94
C VAL A 57 -8.19 -21.25 3.12
N VAL A 58 -7.44 -21.05 4.19
CA VAL A 58 -7.40 -21.95 5.35
C VAL A 58 -7.52 -21.16 6.66
N SER A 59 -7.77 -21.86 7.77
CA SER A 59 -7.60 -21.34 9.13
C SER A 59 -6.57 -22.18 9.87
N GLY A 60 -5.96 -21.61 10.92
CA GLY A 60 -5.00 -22.35 11.74
C GLY A 60 -3.85 -21.50 12.23
N PHE A 61 -2.62 -22.01 12.15
CA PHE A 61 -1.46 -21.44 12.80
C PHE A 61 -0.36 -21.13 11.78
N ILE A 62 0.51 -20.21 12.17
CA ILE A 62 1.70 -19.85 11.40
C ILE A 62 2.92 -20.45 12.09
N SER A 63 3.83 -21.04 11.34
CA SER A 63 5.18 -21.39 11.80
C SER A 63 6.20 -20.41 11.24
N ILE A 64 7.23 -20.12 12.03
CA ILE A 64 8.36 -19.27 11.65
C ILE A 64 9.63 -19.98 12.08
N ALA A 65 10.55 -20.26 11.14
CA ALA A 65 11.76 -21.04 11.40
C ALA A 65 11.45 -22.36 12.13
N ASP A 66 10.46 -23.10 11.64
CA ASP A 66 9.97 -24.37 12.19
C ASP A 66 9.33 -24.29 13.60
N GLU A 67 9.17 -23.10 14.18
CA GLU A 67 8.46 -22.88 15.43
C GLU A 67 7.03 -22.40 15.16
N MET A 68 6.03 -23.18 15.60
CA MET A 68 4.62 -22.78 15.51
C MET A 68 4.32 -21.67 16.52
N LEU A 69 3.77 -20.56 16.03
CA LEU A 69 3.25 -19.50 16.88
C LEU A 69 1.99 -19.98 17.64
N PRO A 70 1.83 -19.59 18.91
CA PRO A 70 0.68 -20.03 19.71
C PRO A 70 -0.65 -19.40 19.26
N GLU A 71 -0.59 -18.29 18.52
CA GLU A 71 -1.78 -17.58 18.05
C GLU A 71 -2.45 -18.25 16.85
N GLN A 72 -3.76 -18.46 16.95
CA GLN A 72 -4.59 -18.94 15.85
C GLN A 72 -5.01 -17.76 14.96
N ILE A 73 -4.96 -17.97 13.65
CA ILE A 73 -5.41 -17.05 12.61
C ILE A 73 -6.75 -17.52 12.05
N ASP A 74 -7.72 -16.61 12.02
CA ASP A 74 -9.09 -16.86 11.60
C ASP A 74 -9.16 -17.33 10.14
N CYS A 75 -8.44 -16.63 9.27
CA CYS A 75 -8.38 -16.95 7.85
C CYS A 75 -7.03 -16.52 7.26
N MET A 76 -6.47 -17.36 6.40
CA MET A 76 -5.21 -17.14 5.70
C MET A 76 -5.36 -17.48 4.22
N LEU A 77 -4.83 -16.62 3.36
CA LEU A 77 -4.53 -16.97 1.97
C LEU A 77 -3.11 -17.50 1.91
N VAL A 78 -2.95 -18.73 1.43
CA VAL A 78 -1.66 -19.43 1.44
C VAL A 78 -1.34 -20.06 0.09
N HIS A 79 -0.06 -20.30 -0.15
CA HIS A 79 0.46 -21.00 -1.33
C HIS A 79 0.95 -22.41 -0.96
N GLY A 80 0.62 -23.40 -1.78
CA GLY A 80 1.11 -24.74 -1.62
C GLY A 80 0.31 -25.56 -0.60
N ASP A 81 0.86 -26.70 -0.22
CA ASP A 81 0.36 -27.50 0.90
C ASP A 81 0.99 -27.05 2.23
N GLY A 82 0.19 -27.15 3.29
CA GLY A 82 0.59 -27.00 4.68
C GLY A 82 0.33 -28.27 5.47
N GLU A 83 0.70 -28.28 6.74
CA GLU A 83 0.51 -29.43 7.63
C GLU A 83 -0.85 -29.35 8.31
N ARG A 84 -1.63 -30.42 8.28
CA ARG A 84 -2.91 -30.45 9.01
C ARG A 84 -2.66 -30.53 10.51
N TYR A 85 -3.31 -29.68 11.30
CA TYR A 85 -3.16 -29.68 12.76
C TYR A 85 -3.94 -30.85 13.39
N GLY A 86 -3.27 -31.99 13.55
CA GLY A 86 -3.87 -33.21 14.07
C GLY A 86 -5.07 -33.68 13.25
N LEU A 87 -6.20 -33.95 13.93
CA LEU A 87 -7.47 -34.35 13.30
C LEU A 87 -8.43 -33.17 13.04
N THR A 88 -8.00 -31.93 13.27
CA THR A 88 -8.84 -30.72 13.13
C THR A 88 -9.01 -30.33 11.66
N ALA A 89 -9.79 -29.28 11.36
CA ALA A 89 -9.83 -28.66 10.03
C ALA A 89 -8.77 -27.54 9.85
N GLN A 90 -7.95 -27.30 10.87
CA GLN A 90 -6.94 -26.25 10.89
C GLN A 90 -5.62 -26.75 10.29
N TYR A 91 -4.80 -25.82 9.84
CA TYR A 91 -3.50 -26.09 9.23
C TYR A 91 -2.38 -25.25 9.85
N ILE A 92 -1.15 -25.75 9.79
CA ILE A 92 0.08 -25.04 10.09
C ILE A 92 0.74 -24.70 8.76
N TYR A 93 1.06 -23.43 8.56
CA TYR A 93 1.78 -22.95 7.39
C TYR A 93 3.01 -22.15 7.81
N ASP A 94 4.12 -22.38 7.11
CA ASP A 94 5.29 -21.49 7.20
C ASP A 94 4.91 -20.09 6.71
N ILE A 95 5.36 -19.06 7.43
CA ILE A 95 5.07 -17.64 7.13
C ILE A 95 5.41 -17.24 5.68
N GLU A 96 6.43 -17.85 5.07
CA GLU A 96 6.85 -17.58 3.68
C GLU A 96 5.81 -18.08 2.66
N LYS A 97 4.94 -19.02 3.05
CA LYS A 97 3.82 -19.50 2.23
C LYS A 97 2.54 -18.70 2.46
N VAL A 98 2.51 -17.77 3.41
CA VAL A 98 1.32 -16.99 3.76
C VAL A 98 1.33 -15.66 3.00
N LEU A 99 0.29 -15.42 2.19
CA LEU A 99 0.15 -14.18 1.43
C LEU A 99 -0.66 -13.14 2.19
N CYS A 100 -1.73 -13.57 2.85
CA CYS A 100 -2.65 -12.70 3.58
C CYS A 100 -3.14 -13.38 4.85
N ILE A 101 -3.31 -12.60 5.91
CA ILE A 101 -3.89 -13.02 7.20
C ILE A 101 -5.06 -12.11 7.55
N PHE A 102 -6.12 -12.70 8.10
CA PHE A 102 -7.34 -12.00 8.49
C PHE A 102 -7.58 -12.17 9.98
N GLU A 103 -7.95 -11.07 10.63
CA GLU A 103 -8.61 -11.06 11.93
C GLU A 103 -10.07 -10.62 11.71
N VAL A 104 -11.03 -11.47 12.06
CA VAL A 104 -12.44 -11.27 11.76
C VAL A 104 -13.22 -10.92 13.02
N LYS A 105 -13.98 -9.83 12.98
CA LYS A 105 -14.86 -9.39 14.06
C LYS A 105 -16.28 -9.20 13.56
N LYS A 106 -17.27 -9.71 14.31
CA LYS A 106 -18.68 -9.41 14.03
C LYS A 106 -18.95 -7.90 14.08
N THR A 107 -18.52 -7.25 15.15
CA THR A 107 -18.64 -5.80 15.32
C THR A 107 -17.30 -5.28 15.80
N LEU A 108 -16.64 -4.46 14.99
CA LEU A 108 -15.36 -3.86 15.36
C LEU A 108 -15.60 -2.64 16.26
N ASN A 109 -15.43 -2.80 17.57
CA ASN A 109 -15.34 -1.68 18.51
C ASN A 109 -13.86 -1.36 18.82
N LYS A 110 -13.60 -0.30 19.61
CA LYS A 110 -12.23 0.15 19.92
C LYS A 110 -11.38 -0.93 20.61
N THR A 111 -11.97 -1.71 21.52
CA THR A 111 -11.27 -2.79 22.22
C THR A 111 -10.90 -3.89 21.25
N ASP A 112 -11.87 -4.38 20.48
CA ASP A 112 -11.62 -5.43 19.47
C ASP A 112 -10.61 -4.98 18.41
N PHE A 113 -10.64 -3.69 18.03
CA PHE A 113 -9.69 -3.13 17.08
C PHE A 113 -8.27 -3.08 17.66
N LYS A 114 -8.13 -2.66 18.92
CA LYS A 114 -6.84 -2.66 19.61
C LYS A 114 -6.29 -4.09 19.73
N ASP A 115 -7.12 -5.04 20.17
CA ASP A 115 -6.72 -6.44 20.36
C ASP A 115 -6.28 -7.07 19.03
N ALA A 116 -7.03 -6.82 17.94
CA ALA A 116 -6.70 -7.25 16.60
C ALA A 116 -5.36 -6.67 16.11
N LEU A 117 -5.12 -5.38 16.36
CA LEU A 117 -3.88 -4.71 15.97
C LEU A 117 -2.69 -5.26 16.75
N GLU A 118 -2.83 -5.47 18.07
CA GLU A 118 -1.80 -6.08 18.91
C GLU A 118 -1.50 -7.53 18.50
N HIS A 119 -2.54 -8.31 18.16
CA HIS A 119 -2.40 -9.67 17.68
C HIS A 119 -1.57 -9.72 16.39
N LEU A 120 -1.97 -8.97 15.36
CA LEU A 120 -1.27 -8.95 14.07
C LEU A 120 0.16 -8.40 14.21
N ASN A 121 0.39 -7.42 15.10
CA ASN A 121 1.73 -6.89 15.35
C ASN A 121 2.70 -7.97 15.88
N LYS A 122 2.26 -8.91 16.72
CA LYS A 122 3.15 -10.00 17.21
C LYS A 122 3.69 -10.83 16.05
N ILE A 123 2.83 -11.17 15.09
CA ILE A 123 3.21 -11.93 13.89
C ILE A 123 4.21 -11.11 13.06
N ARG A 124 3.94 -9.81 12.88
CA ARG A 124 4.84 -8.90 12.14
C ARG A 124 6.23 -8.79 12.79
N GLN A 125 6.29 -8.70 14.12
CA GLN A 125 7.57 -8.67 14.84
C GLN A 125 8.37 -9.96 14.67
N LYS A 126 7.69 -11.12 14.75
CA LYS A 126 8.34 -12.42 14.53
C LYS A 126 8.79 -12.60 13.09
N PHE A 127 8.00 -12.16 12.11
CA PHE A 127 8.41 -12.13 10.70
C PHE A 127 9.66 -11.26 10.50
N ALA A 128 9.67 -10.04 11.04
CA ALA A 128 10.80 -9.13 10.91
C ALA A 128 12.10 -9.72 11.49
N GLN A 129 12.03 -10.32 12.68
CA GLN A 129 13.16 -11.03 13.30
C GLN A 129 13.67 -12.18 12.44
N HIS A 130 12.75 -12.98 11.86
CA HIS A 130 13.11 -14.08 10.98
C HIS A 130 13.74 -13.59 9.67
N PHE A 131 13.17 -12.54 9.08
CA PHE A 131 13.68 -11.92 7.87
C PHE A 131 15.10 -11.38 8.07
N GLU A 132 15.34 -10.68 9.17
CA GLU A 132 16.69 -10.20 9.55
C GLU A 132 17.68 -11.35 9.73
N LYS A 133 17.25 -12.43 10.40
CA LYS A 133 18.06 -13.64 10.54
C LYS A 133 18.45 -14.22 9.18
N LYS A 134 17.50 -14.33 8.24
CA LYS A 134 17.75 -14.83 6.88
C LYS A 134 18.77 -13.96 6.13
N LEU A 135 18.66 -12.65 6.27
CA LEU A 135 19.60 -11.71 5.65
C LEU A 135 21.04 -11.89 6.19
N ILE A 136 21.19 -12.03 7.51
CA ILE A 136 22.50 -12.05 8.17
C ILE A 136 23.15 -13.44 8.14
N GLU A 137 22.39 -14.49 8.47
CA GLU A 137 22.90 -15.85 8.68
C GLU A 137 22.85 -16.70 7.39
N ASP A 138 21.77 -16.58 6.62
CA ASP A 138 21.54 -17.42 5.44
C ASP A 138 22.03 -16.76 4.14
N GLY A 139 22.49 -15.50 4.20
CA GLY A 139 22.92 -14.73 3.04
C GLY A 139 21.79 -14.50 2.02
N TYR A 140 20.54 -14.47 2.48
CA TYR A 140 19.39 -14.20 1.64
C TYR A 140 19.46 -12.78 1.09
N GLU A 141 19.23 -12.61 -0.21
CA GLU A 141 19.15 -11.29 -0.86
C GLU A 141 17.73 -11.10 -1.42
N PRO A 142 16.94 -10.15 -0.88
CA PRO A 142 15.60 -9.89 -1.40
C PRO A 142 15.69 -9.20 -2.77
N ARG A 143 14.74 -9.50 -3.67
CA ARG A 143 14.49 -8.64 -4.84
C ARG A 143 14.01 -7.26 -4.40
N LEU A 144 14.56 -6.23 -5.02
CA LEU A 144 14.33 -4.84 -4.62
C LEU A 144 13.48 -4.04 -5.60
N ASP A 145 13.01 -4.61 -6.71
CA ASP A 145 12.31 -3.87 -7.78
C ASP A 145 11.16 -3.00 -7.25
N ALA A 146 10.26 -3.60 -6.46
CA ALA A 146 9.15 -2.90 -5.84
C ALA A 146 9.60 -1.91 -4.74
N PRO A 147 10.30 -2.33 -3.66
CA PRO A 147 10.65 -1.39 -2.59
C PRO A 147 11.60 -0.27 -3.04
N ALA A 148 12.48 -0.50 -4.01
CA ALA A 148 13.37 0.51 -4.57
C ALA A 148 12.58 1.60 -5.30
N LYS A 149 11.63 1.20 -6.17
CA LYS A 149 10.72 2.14 -6.81
C LYS A 149 9.98 2.97 -5.76
N LEU A 150 9.34 2.32 -4.78
CA LEU A 150 8.57 3.02 -3.75
C LEU A 150 9.43 4.01 -2.95
N PHE A 151 10.65 3.62 -2.60
CA PHE A 151 11.60 4.49 -1.91
C PHE A 151 11.92 5.73 -2.73
N SER A 152 12.21 5.56 -4.01
CA SER A 152 12.50 6.69 -4.92
C SER A 152 11.28 7.59 -5.14
N GLN A 153 10.08 7.03 -5.23
CA GLN A 153 8.85 7.81 -5.34
C GLN A 153 8.57 8.65 -4.09
N ILE A 154 8.86 8.11 -2.90
CA ILE A 154 8.63 8.80 -1.63
C ILE A 154 9.71 9.87 -1.38
N THR A 155 10.97 9.55 -1.66
CA THR A 155 12.11 10.37 -1.24
C THR A 155 12.65 11.30 -2.32
N GLY A 156 12.40 10.98 -3.59
CA GLY A 156 13.09 11.60 -4.70
C GLY A 156 14.57 11.23 -4.80
N LYS A 157 15.03 10.14 -4.14
CA LYS A 157 16.42 9.68 -4.14
C LYS A 157 16.56 8.28 -4.76
N PRO A 158 17.72 7.89 -5.28
CA PRO A 158 17.97 6.51 -5.68
C PRO A 158 17.91 5.58 -4.46
N ALA A 159 17.24 4.43 -4.62
CA ALA A 159 17.33 3.35 -3.65
C ALA A 159 18.65 2.57 -3.80
N PRO A 160 19.09 1.83 -2.77
CA PRO A 160 20.22 0.92 -2.89
C PRO A 160 20.01 -0.17 -3.94
N GLU A 161 21.08 -0.58 -4.63
CA GLU A 161 21.02 -1.68 -5.61
C GLU A 161 20.95 -3.04 -4.91
N LYS A 162 21.57 -3.12 -3.72
CA LYS A 162 21.56 -4.32 -2.87
C LYS A 162 21.11 -3.96 -1.46
N TYR A 163 20.46 -4.90 -0.79
CA TYR A 163 19.88 -4.64 0.52
C TYR A 163 20.95 -4.30 1.56
N HIS A 164 22.11 -4.95 1.52
CA HIS A 164 23.19 -4.71 2.48
C HIS A 164 23.78 -3.28 2.42
N GLU A 165 23.52 -2.54 1.34
CA GLU A 165 23.91 -1.13 1.18
C GLU A 165 23.00 -0.18 1.97
N ILE A 166 21.96 -0.68 2.64
CA ILE A 166 21.10 0.08 3.57
C ILE A 166 21.90 0.87 4.61
N HIS A 167 23.09 0.39 4.99
CA HIS A 167 23.97 1.08 5.94
C HIS A 167 24.69 2.31 5.37
N ALA A 168 24.67 2.50 4.05
CA ALA A 168 25.16 3.70 3.39
C ALA A 168 24.11 4.82 3.36
N LEU A 169 22.84 4.49 3.63
CA LEU A 169 21.77 5.47 3.74
C LEU A 169 21.87 6.28 5.03
N THR A 170 21.23 7.46 5.03
CA THR A 170 20.96 8.15 6.29
C THR A 170 20.10 7.26 7.19
N PRO A 171 20.17 7.38 8.53
CA PRO A 171 19.32 6.61 9.43
C PRO A 171 17.83 6.70 9.09
N GLU A 172 17.38 7.89 8.68
CA GLU A 172 16.00 8.16 8.28
C GLU A 172 15.60 7.38 7.02
N ASP A 173 16.43 7.49 5.97
CA ASP A 173 16.22 6.77 4.72
C ASP A 173 16.32 5.25 4.92
N GLY A 174 17.23 4.79 5.77
CA GLY A 174 17.40 3.37 6.10
C GLY A 174 16.16 2.76 6.76
N ILE A 175 15.53 3.47 7.71
CA ILE A 175 14.29 3.00 8.35
C ILE A 175 13.12 2.95 7.36
N LEU A 176 13.01 3.95 6.48
CA LEU A 176 12.00 3.96 5.43
C LEU A 176 12.22 2.78 4.46
N PHE A 177 13.44 2.62 3.95
CA PHE A 177 13.76 1.56 3.01
C PHE A 177 13.54 0.16 3.61
N TYR A 178 14.00 -0.07 4.84
CA TYR A 178 13.72 -1.29 5.60
C TYR A 178 12.21 -1.56 5.68
N THR A 179 11.42 -0.53 6.01
CA THR A 179 9.96 -0.65 6.13
C THR A 179 9.32 -1.06 4.81
N LEU A 180 9.71 -0.43 3.70
CA LEU A 180 9.16 -0.75 2.37
C LEU A 180 9.52 -2.18 1.93
N VAL A 181 10.74 -2.64 2.22
CA VAL A 181 11.14 -4.03 2.00
C VAL A 181 10.26 -4.97 2.82
N GLN A 182 10.12 -4.73 4.13
CA GLN A 182 9.26 -5.53 5.00
C GLN A 182 7.81 -5.61 4.49
N GLU A 183 7.23 -4.48 4.06
CA GLU A 183 5.86 -4.45 3.52
C GLU A 183 5.69 -5.29 2.25
N CYS A 184 6.72 -5.38 1.40
CA CYS A 184 6.66 -6.19 0.18
C CYS A 184 6.67 -7.69 0.46
N TYR A 185 7.46 -8.14 1.44
CA TYR A 185 7.65 -9.57 1.72
C TYR A 185 6.65 -10.13 2.72
N ALA A 186 6.38 -9.40 3.80
CA ALA A 186 5.49 -9.87 4.85
C ALA A 186 4.04 -10.11 4.34
N PRO A 187 3.27 -11.01 4.96
CA PRO A 187 1.87 -11.19 4.58
C PRO A 187 1.08 -9.90 4.77
N VAL A 188 0.13 -9.65 3.86
CA VAL A 188 -0.88 -8.62 4.04
C VAL A 188 -1.69 -8.94 5.29
N SER A 189 -1.94 -7.96 6.14
CA SER A 189 -2.74 -8.14 7.35
C SER A 189 -4.04 -7.33 7.28
N ILE A 190 -5.17 -8.01 7.42
CA ILE A 190 -6.51 -7.44 7.26
C ILE A 190 -7.32 -7.63 8.53
N ILE A 191 -7.82 -6.53 9.11
CA ILE A 191 -8.82 -6.57 10.18
C ILE A 191 -10.18 -6.35 9.54
N HIS A 192 -11.04 -7.36 9.56
CA HIS A 192 -12.36 -7.31 8.94
C HIS A 192 -13.48 -7.27 9.98
N GLY A 193 -14.07 -6.09 10.16
CA GLY A 193 -15.30 -5.90 10.93
C GLY A 193 -16.54 -5.91 10.04
N TYR A 194 -17.43 -6.91 10.19
CA TYR A 194 -18.72 -6.94 9.48
C TYR A 194 -19.61 -5.75 9.88
N GLY A 195 -19.55 -5.36 11.15
CA GLY A 195 -20.14 -4.15 11.70
C GLY A 195 -19.12 -3.30 12.46
N GLY A 196 -19.58 -2.21 13.08
CA GLY A 196 -18.73 -1.35 13.91
C GLY A 196 -19.08 0.13 13.78
N TYR A 197 -18.09 0.94 13.42
CA TYR A 197 -18.19 2.40 13.34
C TYR A 197 -19.25 2.87 12.33
N LYS A 198 -20.06 3.84 12.74
CA LYS A 198 -21.16 4.40 11.93
C LYS A 198 -20.73 5.52 10.98
N THR A 199 -19.53 6.07 11.19
CA THR A 199 -18.98 7.18 10.40
C THR A 199 -17.50 6.94 10.12
N GLU A 200 -16.97 7.49 9.02
CA GLU A 200 -15.55 7.40 8.68
C GLU A 200 -14.71 8.12 9.74
N SER A 201 -15.15 9.30 10.18
CA SER A 201 -14.53 10.05 11.28
C SER A 201 -14.46 9.25 12.59
N GLY A 202 -15.46 8.42 12.88
CA GLY A 202 -15.48 7.56 14.06
C GLY A 202 -14.42 6.46 14.00
N LEU A 203 -14.28 5.79 12.86
CA LEU A 203 -13.22 4.79 12.62
C LEU A 203 -11.83 5.43 12.70
N ARG A 204 -11.63 6.57 12.01
CA ARG A 204 -10.38 7.34 12.01
C ARG A 204 -9.97 7.74 13.43
N LYS A 205 -10.89 8.34 14.19
CA LYS A 205 -10.63 8.77 15.56
C LYS A 205 -10.24 7.59 16.44
N SER A 206 -10.96 6.48 16.35
CA SER A 206 -10.62 5.31 17.16
C SER A 206 -9.24 4.75 16.84
N PHE A 207 -8.84 4.74 15.56
CA PHE A 207 -7.49 4.34 15.17
C PHE A 207 -6.43 5.27 15.76
N VAL A 208 -6.61 6.59 15.60
CA VAL A 208 -5.69 7.60 16.15
C VAL A 208 -5.58 7.51 17.67
N ASP A 209 -6.71 7.31 18.36
CA ASP A 209 -6.74 7.12 19.81
C ASP A 209 -5.94 5.87 20.22
N ILE A 210 -6.10 4.74 19.53
CA ILE A 210 -5.33 3.51 19.79
C ILE A 210 -3.82 3.76 19.63
N LEU A 211 -3.40 4.41 18.55
CA LEU A 211 -1.98 4.73 18.33
C LEU A 211 -1.42 5.66 19.39
N SER A 212 -2.24 6.58 19.90
CA SER A 212 -1.84 7.53 20.93
C SER A 212 -1.75 6.88 22.31
N GLU A 213 -2.69 5.99 22.64
CA GLU A 213 -2.77 5.27 23.92
C GLU A 213 -1.75 4.13 24.04
N SER A 214 -1.29 3.56 22.93
CA SER A 214 -0.31 2.47 22.93
C SER A 214 1.15 2.92 23.03
N ARG A 215 1.41 4.22 23.25
CA ARG A 215 2.76 4.74 23.48
C ARG A 215 3.22 4.39 24.90
N ASN A 216 4.44 3.88 25.01
CA ASN A 216 5.07 3.65 26.31
C ASN A 216 5.57 4.98 26.93
N SER A 217 6.18 4.92 28.12
CA SER A 217 6.69 6.09 28.84
C SER A 217 7.75 6.89 28.08
N ASN A 218 8.39 6.28 27.09
CA ASN A 218 9.40 6.93 26.23
C ASN A 218 8.79 7.43 24.91
N GLY A 219 7.46 7.41 24.77
CA GLY A 219 6.75 7.82 23.56
C GLY A 219 6.77 6.80 22.42
N ILE A 220 7.39 5.63 22.62
CA ILE A 220 7.52 4.58 21.60
C ILE A 220 6.21 3.79 21.53
N GLY A 221 5.64 3.69 20.34
CA GLY A 221 4.43 2.92 20.06
C GLY A 221 4.56 2.10 18.78
N PHE A 222 3.45 1.93 18.06
CA PHE A 222 3.42 1.20 16.79
C PHE A 222 4.20 1.92 15.68
N GLY A 223 5.16 1.22 15.06
CA GLY A 223 5.81 1.63 13.81
C GLY A 223 4.98 1.24 12.58
N ILE A 224 5.26 1.81 11.41
CA ILE A 224 4.49 1.49 10.19
C ILE A 224 4.40 -0.01 9.85
N PRO A 225 5.47 -0.83 9.98
CA PRO A 225 5.39 -2.27 9.74
C PRO A 225 4.37 -3.02 10.60
N SER A 226 4.04 -2.48 11.78
CA SER A 226 3.09 -3.10 12.72
C SER A 226 1.63 -2.79 12.42
N LEU A 227 1.36 -1.75 11.63
CA LEU A 227 0.00 -1.37 11.28
C LEU A 227 -0.59 -2.39 10.29
N PRO A 228 -1.89 -2.69 10.35
CA PRO A 228 -2.52 -3.55 9.35
C PRO A 228 -2.50 -2.90 7.97
N THR A 229 -2.50 -3.72 6.92
CA THR A 229 -2.63 -3.23 5.53
C THR A 229 -4.04 -2.70 5.27
N LEU A 230 -5.07 -3.36 5.82
CA LEU A 230 -6.46 -2.95 5.70
C LEU A 230 -7.22 -3.13 7.02
N VAL A 231 -8.06 -2.17 7.35
CA VAL A 231 -9.10 -2.30 8.39
C VAL A 231 -10.43 -1.96 7.77
N THR A 232 -11.43 -2.82 7.91
CA THR A 232 -12.81 -2.52 7.48
C THR A 232 -13.76 -2.50 8.65
N ALA A 233 -14.73 -1.60 8.63
CA ALA A 233 -15.85 -1.58 9.58
C ALA A 233 -17.09 -0.98 8.92
N ASN A 234 -18.18 -1.77 8.81
CA ASN A 234 -19.31 -1.43 7.93
C ASN A 234 -18.79 -1.07 6.53
N ASN A 235 -19.11 0.13 6.02
CA ASN A 235 -18.68 0.60 4.70
C ASN A 235 -17.37 1.39 4.72
N PHE A 236 -16.71 1.51 5.87
CA PHE A 236 -15.50 2.33 6.01
C PHE A 236 -14.25 1.47 6.01
N CYS A 237 -13.20 1.97 5.37
CA CYS A 237 -11.89 1.35 5.33
C CYS A 237 -10.81 2.30 5.83
N LEU A 238 -9.82 1.79 6.55
CA LEU A 238 -8.49 2.37 6.66
C LEU A 238 -7.53 1.52 5.84
N VAL A 239 -6.83 2.12 4.90
CA VAL A 239 -5.92 1.43 3.99
C VAL A 239 -4.51 1.98 4.12
N LYS A 240 -3.53 1.08 4.16
CA LYS A 240 -2.13 1.45 4.15
C LYS A 240 -1.66 1.71 2.72
N ASN A 241 -1.04 2.86 2.49
CA ASN A 241 -0.54 3.24 1.17
C ASN A 241 0.92 2.79 0.99
N ASN A 242 1.19 1.49 1.06
CA ASN A 242 2.54 0.92 0.96
C ASN A 242 2.96 0.56 -0.49
N GLY A 243 2.25 1.07 -1.50
CA GLY A 243 2.48 0.76 -2.90
C GLY A 243 1.82 -0.53 -3.39
N ILE A 244 1.05 -1.22 -2.55
CA ILE A 244 0.44 -2.52 -2.86
C ILE A 244 -1.05 -2.50 -2.49
N PRO A 245 -1.95 -1.98 -3.36
CA PRO A 245 -1.67 -1.24 -4.60
C PRO A 245 -1.56 0.28 -4.39
N TYR A 246 -2.02 0.80 -3.26
CA TYR A 246 -2.19 2.25 -3.12
C TYR A 246 -0.90 2.94 -2.70
N MET A 247 -0.70 4.11 -3.28
CA MET A 247 0.32 5.06 -2.88
C MET A 247 -0.32 6.44 -2.73
N ALA A 248 0.08 7.18 -1.70
CA ALA A 248 -0.33 8.55 -1.51
C ALA A 248 0.85 9.35 -0.94
N LEU A 249 1.14 10.48 -1.57
CA LEU A 249 2.23 11.39 -1.22
C LEU A 249 1.67 12.79 -0.96
N GLN A 250 2.35 13.56 -0.11
CA GLN A 250 2.05 14.98 0.12
C GLN A 250 3.29 15.83 -0.19
N GLY A 251 3.64 15.95 -1.47
CA GLY A 251 4.94 16.50 -1.89
C GLY A 251 6.09 15.54 -1.59
N ALA A 252 7.33 16.02 -1.73
CA ALA A 252 8.53 15.22 -1.49
C ALA A 252 8.70 14.88 0.01
N ASN A 253 9.16 13.65 0.32
CA ASN A 253 9.46 13.16 1.67
C ASN A 253 8.28 13.09 2.65
N ASN A 254 7.02 13.22 2.18
CA ASN A 254 5.84 13.12 3.04
C ASN A 254 4.96 11.95 2.59
N TRP A 255 5.27 10.77 3.10
CA TRP A 255 4.47 9.59 2.86
C TRP A 255 3.15 9.64 3.64
N ILE A 256 2.02 9.64 2.93
CA ILE A 256 0.71 9.43 3.56
C ILE A 256 0.58 7.92 3.79
N ALA A 257 1.01 7.43 4.95
CA ALA A 257 1.06 6.00 5.24
C ALA A 257 -0.33 5.35 5.36
N ILE A 258 -1.33 6.07 5.88
CA ILE A 258 -2.71 5.57 5.99
C ILE A 258 -3.69 6.57 5.37
N SER A 259 -4.59 6.07 4.54
CA SER A 259 -5.77 6.77 4.05
C SER A 259 -7.04 6.05 4.50
N SER A 260 -8.17 6.70 4.27
CA SER A 260 -9.48 6.12 4.54
C SER A 260 -10.43 6.31 3.36
N THR A 261 -11.39 5.40 3.22
CA THR A 261 -12.48 5.49 2.24
C THR A 261 -13.77 4.97 2.87
N ARG A 262 -14.91 5.26 2.24
CA ARG A 262 -16.25 4.99 2.78
C ARG A 262 -17.14 4.14 1.87
N HIS A 263 -16.54 3.44 0.91
CA HIS A 263 -17.29 2.70 -0.10
C HIS A 263 -16.61 1.36 -0.41
N ASN A 264 -17.44 0.35 -0.64
CA ASN A 264 -17.10 -1.01 -1.10
C ASN A 264 -15.84 -1.63 -0.45
N PRO A 265 -15.89 -1.99 0.85
CA PRO A 265 -14.78 -2.65 1.53
C PRO A 265 -14.32 -3.95 0.87
N ALA A 266 -15.24 -4.69 0.24
CA ALA A 266 -14.93 -5.90 -0.49
C ALA A 266 -14.01 -5.60 -1.68
N TYR A 267 -14.27 -4.52 -2.41
CA TYR A 267 -13.43 -4.09 -3.52
C TYR A 267 -12.01 -3.76 -3.07
N ILE A 268 -11.85 -2.91 -2.03
CA ILE A 268 -10.54 -2.56 -1.46
C ILE A 268 -9.78 -3.82 -1.01
N MET A 269 -10.49 -4.74 -0.34
CA MET A 269 -9.93 -6.03 0.10
C MET A 269 -9.43 -6.86 -1.08
N LEU A 270 -10.21 -6.98 -2.15
CA LEU A 270 -9.82 -7.72 -3.35
C LEU A 270 -8.64 -7.07 -4.07
N GLU A 271 -8.59 -5.74 -4.17
CA GLU A 271 -7.48 -5.02 -4.76
C GLU A 271 -6.16 -5.31 -4.03
N ILE A 272 -6.17 -5.30 -2.69
CA ILE A 272 -5.00 -5.60 -1.87
C ILE A 272 -4.57 -7.07 -2.03
N ILE A 273 -5.52 -8.01 -1.95
CA ILE A 273 -5.22 -9.45 -2.10
C ILE A 273 -4.61 -9.73 -3.48
N TRP A 274 -5.23 -9.24 -4.54
CA TRP A 274 -4.72 -9.42 -5.89
C TRP A 274 -3.36 -8.76 -6.09
N SER A 275 -3.14 -7.58 -5.50
CA SER A 275 -1.84 -6.90 -5.59
C SER A 275 -0.73 -7.71 -4.94
N LYS A 276 -1.01 -8.36 -3.79
CA LYS A 276 -0.05 -9.27 -3.17
C LYS A 276 0.20 -10.51 -4.03
N ILE A 277 -0.83 -11.11 -4.61
CA ILE A 277 -0.68 -12.25 -5.55
C ILE A 277 0.17 -11.84 -6.76
N SER A 278 -0.12 -10.68 -7.36
CA SER A 278 0.64 -10.11 -8.48
C SER A 278 2.12 -9.96 -8.11
N LEU A 279 2.41 -9.40 -6.93
CA LEU A 279 3.78 -9.23 -6.44
C LEU A 279 4.48 -10.58 -6.19
N SER A 280 3.79 -11.56 -5.61
CA SER A 280 4.36 -12.86 -5.27
C SER A 280 4.60 -13.76 -6.49
N PHE A 281 3.74 -13.71 -7.50
CA PHE A 281 3.78 -14.64 -8.64
C PHE A 281 4.08 -13.98 -9.99
N ASN A 282 4.28 -12.66 -10.03
CA ASN A 282 4.47 -11.89 -11.26
C ASN A 282 3.34 -12.13 -12.28
N VAL A 283 2.09 -12.08 -11.80
CA VAL A 283 0.89 -12.23 -12.63
C VAL A 283 0.22 -10.89 -12.83
N ALA A 284 -0.30 -10.62 -14.03
CA ALA A 284 -0.97 -9.37 -14.31
C ALA A 284 -2.25 -9.22 -13.47
N MET A 285 -2.43 -8.01 -12.92
CA MET A 285 -3.65 -7.65 -12.22
C MET A 285 -4.86 -7.65 -13.17
N PRO A 286 -6.03 -8.14 -12.74
CA PRO A 286 -7.24 -8.20 -13.57
C PRO A 286 -8.01 -6.86 -13.57
N TRP A 287 -7.26 -5.76 -13.69
CA TRP A 287 -7.76 -4.40 -13.77
C TRP A 287 -8.64 -4.21 -14.99
N LYS A 288 -9.60 -3.29 -14.87
CA LYS A 288 -10.32 -2.76 -16.03
C LYS A 288 -9.54 -1.53 -16.49
N ASP A 289 -9.34 -1.39 -17.79
CA ASP A 289 -8.80 -0.15 -18.36
C ASP A 289 -9.89 0.95 -18.19
N THR A 290 -9.80 1.74 -17.12
CA THR A 290 -10.76 2.79 -16.76
C THR A 290 -10.05 3.90 -16.00
N LEU A 291 -10.48 5.16 -16.21
CA LEU A 291 -9.96 6.31 -15.45
C LEU A 291 -10.58 6.44 -14.05
N GLU A 292 -11.45 5.53 -13.64
CA GLU A 292 -12.03 5.60 -12.29
C GLU A 292 -11.07 4.97 -11.28
N THR A 293 -10.73 5.70 -10.22
CA THR A 293 -9.94 5.21 -9.07
C THR A 293 -10.59 5.59 -7.75
N GLU A 294 -10.21 4.94 -6.67
CA GLU A 294 -10.79 5.04 -5.34
C GLU A 294 -10.53 6.42 -4.73
N ASN A 295 -11.57 7.05 -4.19
CA ASN A 295 -11.44 8.37 -3.58
C ASN A 295 -10.93 8.28 -2.12
N LEU A 296 -9.63 8.06 -1.97
CA LEU A 296 -8.97 7.93 -0.67
C LEU A 296 -8.73 9.30 -0.01
N SER A 297 -9.06 9.43 1.28
CA SER A 297 -8.79 10.62 2.09
C SER A 297 -7.60 10.38 3.01
N PRO A 298 -6.54 11.22 2.96
CA PRO A 298 -5.37 11.11 3.82
C PRO A 298 -5.73 11.16 5.31
N LEU A 299 -5.17 10.24 6.11
CA LEU A 299 -5.34 10.20 7.56
C LEU A 299 -4.01 10.37 8.30
N LEU A 300 -2.99 9.59 7.96
CA LEU A 300 -1.73 9.52 8.71
C LEU A 300 -0.55 9.79 7.79
N THR A 301 0.11 10.93 7.97
CA THR A 301 1.41 11.20 7.33
C THR A 301 2.52 10.68 8.25
N ALA A 302 3.41 9.87 7.71
CA ALA A 302 4.51 9.23 8.43
C ALA A 302 5.83 9.86 8.01
N ILE A 303 6.59 10.33 8.99
CA ILE A 303 7.89 10.97 8.80
C ILE A 303 8.90 10.25 9.67
N VAL A 304 9.98 9.76 9.09
CA VAL A 304 11.10 9.25 9.88
C VAL A 304 11.87 10.43 10.46
N ARG A 305 12.15 10.41 11.76
CA ARG A 305 13.02 11.40 12.39
C ARG A 305 14.00 10.72 13.31
N LYS A 306 15.15 11.38 13.51
CA LYS A 306 16.10 11.08 14.56
C LYS A 306 16.09 12.21 15.60
N GLU A 307 15.81 11.87 16.85
CA GLU A 307 15.94 12.75 18.01
C GLU A 307 16.99 12.17 18.96
N GLY A 308 18.19 12.76 18.95
CA GLY A 308 19.35 12.23 19.69
C GLY A 308 19.76 10.86 19.18
N GLU A 309 19.77 9.86 20.07
CA GLU A 309 20.11 8.47 19.74
C GLU A 309 18.89 7.65 19.26
N GLN A 310 17.68 8.20 19.33
CA GLN A 310 16.47 7.50 18.92
C GLN A 310 16.07 7.90 17.51
N ALA A 311 15.81 6.91 16.66
CA ALA A 311 15.22 7.09 15.35
C ALA A 311 13.94 6.25 15.24
N GLY A 312 12.93 6.79 14.56
CA GLY A 312 11.62 6.15 14.51
C GLY A 312 10.60 6.94 13.70
N TRP A 313 9.32 6.60 13.87
CA TRP A 313 8.22 7.17 13.12
C TRP A 313 7.48 8.25 13.90
N TRP A 314 7.39 9.44 13.28
CA TRP A 314 6.53 10.53 13.75
C TRP A 314 5.30 10.58 12.86
N TYR A 315 4.15 10.73 13.50
CA TYR A 315 2.87 10.75 12.83
C TYR A 315 2.21 12.12 12.94
N LYS A 316 1.76 12.63 11.79
CA LYS A 316 0.85 13.76 11.70
C LYS A 316 -0.50 13.25 11.24
N THR A 317 -1.56 13.58 11.98
CA THR A 317 -2.92 13.21 11.61
C THR A 317 -3.61 14.32 10.84
N ASN A 318 -4.46 13.94 9.89
CA ASN A 318 -5.43 14.80 9.25
C ASN A 318 -6.82 14.32 9.68
N GLU A 319 -7.61 15.16 10.34
CA GLU A 319 -8.89 14.76 10.95
C GLU A 319 -10.00 15.77 10.61
N PRO A 320 -10.41 15.86 9.33
CA PRO A 320 -11.48 16.77 8.92
C PRO A 320 -12.83 16.28 9.46
N SER A 321 -13.82 17.19 9.47
CA SER A 321 -15.19 16.86 9.89
C SER A 321 -15.83 15.79 8.99
N GLU A 322 -16.77 15.01 9.52
CA GLU A 322 -17.50 13.99 8.75
C GLU A 322 -18.09 14.51 7.43
N LYS A 323 -18.60 15.74 7.43
CA LYS A 323 -19.16 16.41 6.24
C LYS A 323 -18.14 16.54 5.09
N LEU A 324 -16.86 16.73 5.40
CA LEU A 324 -15.80 16.82 4.40
C LEU A 324 -15.33 15.43 3.93
N LEU A 325 -15.61 14.40 4.72
CA LEU A 325 -15.30 13.03 4.36
C LEU A 325 -16.41 12.43 3.48
N GLU A 326 -17.65 12.92 3.56
CA GLU A 326 -18.75 12.58 2.64
C GLU A 326 -18.40 13.00 1.21
N ARG A 327 -18.02 12.01 0.39
CA ARG A 327 -17.58 12.18 -1.00
C ARG A 327 -17.91 10.96 -1.85
N GLU A 328 -17.83 11.13 -3.16
CA GLU A 328 -18.04 10.05 -4.14
C GLU A 328 -17.07 8.88 -3.92
N ALA A 329 -17.49 7.68 -4.30
CA ALA A 329 -16.69 6.47 -4.14
C ALA A 329 -15.43 6.46 -5.00
N LYS A 330 -15.58 6.96 -6.22
CA LYS A 330 -14.53 7.03 -7.21
C LYS A 330 -14.26 8.49 -7.59
N ILE A 331 -13.04 8.76 -7.98
CA ILE A 331 -12.59 9.99 -8.62
C ILE A 331 -12.00 9.62 -9.98
N GLU A 332 -11.95 10.59 -10.87
CA GLU A 332 -11.24 10.43 -12.14
C GLU A 332 -9.74 10.54 -11.89
N TRP A 333 -9.00 9.51 -12.31
CA TRP A 333 -7.55 9.49 -12.38
C TRP A 333 -7.08 10.51 -13.40
N GLU A 334 -6.02 11.23 -13.05
CA GLU A 334 -5.32 12.16 -13.92
C GLU A 334 -3.80 11.97 -13.79
N PRO A 335 -3.05 12.14 -14.89
CA PRO A 335 -1.60 12.13 -14.85
C PRO A 335 -1.05 13.37 -14.12
N SER A 336 0.20 13.32 -13.66
CA SER A 336 0.78 14.45 -12.94
C SER A 336 1.06 15.62 -13.91
N PRO A 337 0.59 16.84 -13.60
CA PRO A 337 0.82 18.00 -14.46
C PRO A 337 2.27 18.44 -14.42
N LEU A 338 2.74 18.98 -15.55
CA LEU A 338 4.07 19.56 -15.72
C LEU A 338 3.96 20.97 -16.32
N SER A 339 4.70 21.90 -15.73
CA SER A 339 4.91 23.25 -16.24
C SER A 339 5.72 23.24 -17.52
N GLN A 340 5.71 24.37 -18.24
CA GLN A 340 6.53 24.53 -19.44
C GLN A 340 8.03 24.38 -19.16
N ALA A 341 8.48 24.82 -17.98
CA ALA A 341 9.86 24.68 -17.55
C ALA A 341 10.22 23.21 -17.31
N ALA A 342 9.35 22.47 -16.62
CA ALA A 342 9.51 21.03 -16.40
C ALA A 342 9.48 20.22 -17.71
N ILE A 343 8.59 20.55 -18.65
CA ILE A 343 8.59 19.95 -20.00
C ILE A 343 9.90 20.23 -20.74
N THR A 344 10.44 21.44 -20.63
CA THR A 344 11.71 21.77 -21.27
C THR A 344 12.87 20.99 -20.66
N LEU A 345 12.94 20.90 -19.32
CA LEU A 345 13.97 20.14 -18.62
C LEU A 345 13.88 18.65 -18.93
N THR A 346 12.68 18.06 -18.96
CA THR A 346 12.50 16.65 -19.33
C THR A 346 12.94 16.37 -20.75
N ASN A 347 12.62 17.23 -21.73
CA ASN A 347 13.15 17.07 -23.08
C ASN A 347 14.69 17.10 -23.13
N LEU A 348 15.34 17.91 -22.29
CA LEU A 348 16.80 17.94 -22.19
C LEU A 348 17.36 16.67 -21.55
N ILE A 349 16.72 16.16 -20.49
CA ILE A 349 17.03 14.86 -19.90
C ILE A 349 16.99 13.78 -20.99
N MET A 350 15.96 13.77 -21.85
CA MET A 350 15.87 12.82 -22.96
C MET A 350 17.04 12.96 -23.95
N ILE A 351 17.29 14.17 -24.44
CA ILE A 351 18.32 14.44 -25.46
C ILE A 351 19.72 14.06 -24.95
N ARG A 352 19.94 14.15 -23.63
CA ARG A 352 21.23 13.88 -22.98
C ARG A 352 21.37 12.44 -22.47
N GLY A 353 20.51 11.53 -22.91
CA GLY A 353 20.64 10.10 -22.60
C GLY A 353 20.03 9.68 -21.26
N GLY A 354 19.13 10.49 -20.70
CA GLY A 354 18.28 10.11 -19.56
C GLY A 354 18.60 10.74 -18.22
N GLN A 355 19.56 11.66 -18.20
CA GLN A 355 19.94 12.37 -16.99
C GLN A 355 20.31 13.81 -17.31
N PHE A 356 20.15 14.70 -16.33
CA PHE A 356 20.58 16.09 -16.42
C PHE A 356 21.30 16.51 -15.14
N ASP A 357 22.52 17.01 -15.28
CA ASP A 357 23.35 17.48 -14.17
C ASP A 357 22.85 18.84 -13.65
N ILE A 358 22.49 18.89 -12.37
CA ILE A 358 21.96 20.08 -11.70
C ILE A 358 22.99 21.20 -11.58
N THR A 359 24.28 20.87 -11.68
CA THR A 359 25.39 21.82 -11.55
C THR A 359 25.72 22.51 -12.87
N GLU A 360 25.21 22.01 -14.01
CA GLU A 360 25.32 22.72 -15.27
C GLU A 360 24.49 24.01 -15.25
N SER A 361 25.06 25.10 -15.76
CA SER A 361 24.42 26.42 -15.75
C SER A 361 23.01 26.37 -16.32
N SER A 362 22.04 26.55 -15.42
CA SER A 362 20.60 26.53 -15.65
C SER A 362 19.99 27.93 -15.60
N GLU A 363 20.82 28.99 -15.52
CA GLU A 363 20.39 30.40 -15.46
C GLU A 363 19.42 30.75 -16.60
N TRP A 364 19.58 30.14 -17.77
CA TRP A 364 18.68 30.32 -18.91
C TRP A 364 17.26 29.81 -18.68
N LEU A 365 17.04 28.83 -17.80
CA LEU A 365 15.70 28.35 -17.42
C LEU A 365 14.97 29.44 -16.62
N GLU A 366 15.69 30.05 -15.67
CA GLU A 366 15.16 31.15 -14.86
C GLU A 366 14.88 32.39 -15.72
N GLU A 367 15.81 32.77 -16.60
CA GLU A 367 15.61 33.89 -17.54
C GLU A 367 14.39 33.69 -18.45
N LYS A 368 14.14 32.45 -18.90
CA LYS A 368 13.10 32.13 -19.87
C LYS A 368 11.73 31.91 -19.24
N PHE A 369 11.68 31.26 -18.08
CA PHE A 369 10.43 30.79 -17.47
C PHE A 369 10.10 31.48 -16.13
N GLY A 370 11.03 32.25 -15.56
CA GLY A 370 10.85 32.90 -14.26
C GLY A 370 10.76 31.92 -13.09
N ALA A 371 11.26 30.69 -13.27
CA ALA A 371 11.33 29.65 -12.25
C ALA A 371 12.79 29.19 -12.12
N THR A 372 13.25 29.10 -10.88
CA THR A 372 14.57 28.60 -10.54
C THR A 372 14.70 27.12 -10.87
N PHE A 373 15.92 26.65 -11.04
CA PHE A 373 16.16 25.23 -11.30
C PHE A 373 15.65 24.33 -10.16
N ASP A 374 15.83 24.77 -8.91
CA ASP A 374 15.35 24.04 -7.72
C ASP A 374 13.82 23.91 -7.70
N GLU A 375 13.08 24.96 -8.08
CA GLU A 375 11.62 24.89 -8.19
C GLU A 375 11.18 23.88 -9.26
N ILE A 376 11.90 23.81 -10.39
CA ILE A 376 11.59 22.88 -11.49
C ILE A 376 11.92 21.43 -11.08
N THR A 377 13.03 21.20 -10.39
CA THR A 377 13.40 19.85 -9.91
C THR A 377 12.48 19.39 -8.79
N GLU A 378 12.09 20.28 -7.87
CA GLU A 378 11.08 19.98 -6.86
C GLU A 378 9.73 19.63 -7.50
N GLU A 379 9.31 20.36 -8.54
CA GLU A 379 8.12 20.01 -9.33
C GLU A 379 8.23 18.58 -9.88
N LEU A 380 9.32 18.25 -10.60
CA LEU A 380 9.53 16.92 -11.17
C LEU A 380 9.56 15.82 -10.11
N ILE A 381 10.29 16.01 -9.02
CA ILE A 381 10.39 15.03 -7.93
C ILE A 381 9.02 14.85 -7.24
N SER A 382 8.27 15.93 -7.04
CA SER A 382 6.94 15.89 -6.41
C SER A 382 5.92 15.06 -7.20
N THR A 383 6.14 14.84 -8.50
CA THR A 383 5.30 13.95 -9.30
C THR A 383 5.44 12.47 -8.93
N GLY A 384 6.54 12.09 -8.26
CA GLY A 384 6.86 10.69 -7.98
C GLY A 384 7.27 9.89 -9.22
N TYR A 385 7.70 10.56 -10.30
CA TYR A 385 8.25 9.91 -11.52
C TYR A 385 9.73 10.21 -11.76
N PHE A 386 10.32 11.16 -11.02
CA PHE A 386 11.70 11.58 -11.14
C PHE A 386 12.39 11.55 -9.77
N MET A 387 13.72 11.48 -9.80
CA MET A 387 14.56 11.54 -8.61
C MET A 387 15.88 12.26 -8.92
N ASP A 388 16.51 12.72 -7.84
CA ASP A 388 17.87 13.26 -7.83
C ASP A 388 18.86 12.16 -7.44
N ASP A 389 19.66 11.73 -8.42
CA ASP A 389 20.73 10.77 -8.25
C ASP A 389 22.07 11.51 -8.19
N ASN A 390 22.43 11.97 -7.00
CA ASN A 390 23.70 12.64 -6.72
C ASN A 390 23.97 13.87 -7.59
N GLY A 391 22.95 14.71 -7.78
CA GLY A 391 23.00 15.88 -8.65
C GLY A 391 22.64 15.58 -10.10
N LEU A 392 22.12 14.39 -10.40
CA LEU A 392 21.62 14.02 -11.72
C LEU A 392 20.11 13.77 -11.64
N ILE A 393 19.31 14.66 -12.21
CA ILE A 393 17.87 14.45 -12.30
C ILE A 393 17.59 13.43 -13.39
N ARG A 394 16.86 12.36 -13.04
CA ARG A 394 16.47 11.30 -13.97
C ARG A 394 15.13 10.66 -13.59
N PRO A 395 14.45 10.01 -14.55
CA PRO A 395 13.25 9.24 -14.26
C PRO A 395 13.53 8.06 -13.31
N ILE A 396 12.53 7.70 -12.50
CA ILE A 396 12.57 6.53 -11.61
C ILE A 396 12.39 5.25 -12.43
N GLU A 397 11.44 5.26 -13.37
CA GLU A 397 11.10 4.11 -14.19
C GLU A 397 11.93 4.07 -15.47
N THR A 398 12.16 2.85 -15.97
CA THR A 398 12.81 2.60 -17.27
C THR A 398 12.01 3.21 -18.42
N VAL A 399 10.68 3.24 -18.28
CA VAL A 399 9.77 3.80 -19.28
C VAL A 399 8.83 4.82 -18.64
N THR A 400 8.91 6.06 -19.11
CA THR A 400 8.05 7.17 -18.70
C THR A 400 7.43 7.83 -19.93
N TYR A 401 6.17 8.25 -19.84
CA TYR A 401 5.44 8.91 -20.92
C TYR A 401 5.20 10.36 -20.56
N ILE A 402 5.53 11.27 -21.48
CA ILE A 402 5.21 12.69 -21.35
C ILE A 402 4.30 13.09 -22.50
N ALA A 403 3.15 13.66 -22.18
CA ALA A 403 2.26 14.24 -23.18
C ALA A 403 2.36 15.76 -23.12
N THR A 404 2.85 16.37 -24.19
CA THR A 404 3.06 17.82 -24.30
C THR A 404 1.94 18.47 -25.09
N ALA A 405 1.36 19.52 -24.53
CA ALA A 405 0.27 20.28 -25.11
C ALA A 405 0.79 21.44 -25.97
N ASN A 406 -0.09 22.07 -26.76
CA ASN A 406 0.30 23.16 -27.68
C ASN A 406 0.87 24.42 -26.99
N ASP A 407 0.54 24.65 -25.73
CA ASP A 407 1.09 25.75 -24.92
C ASP A 407 2.44 25.38 -24.27
N ASN A 408 2.96 24.18 -24.55
CA ASN A 408 4.16 23.57 -23.99
C ASN A 408 4.08 23.21 -22.50
N SER A 409 2.91 23.29 -21.87
CA SER A 409 2.64 22.53 -20.65
C SER A 409 2.45 21.05 -21.00
N GLY A 410 2.39 20.18 -19.99
CA GLY A 410 2.11 18.78 -20.27
C GLY A 410 1.80 17.98 -19.03
N VAL A 411 1.84 16.67 -19.20
CA VAL A 411 1.57 15.70 -18.13
C VAL A 411 2.52 14.53 -18.22
N VAL A 412 2.78 13.87 -17.11
CA VAL A 412 3.63 12.68 -17.01
C VAL A 412 2.90 11.50 -16.35
N ALA A 413 3.14 10.30 -16.89
CA ALA A 413 2.65 9.04 -16.36
C ALA A 413 3.54 7.87 -16.77
N THR A 414 3.42 6.74 -16.09
CA THR A 414 4.10 5.48 -16.45
C THR A 414 3.13 4.41 -16.98
N ASP A 415 1.83 4.55 -16.71
CA ASP A 415 0.80 3.74 -17.35
C ASP A 415 0.35 4.39 -18.67
N ARG A 416 0.83 3.83 -19.78
CA ARG A 416 0.50 4.30 -21.12
C ARG A 416 -1.00 4.27 -21.41
N LYS A 417 -1.68 3.19 -21.02
CA LYS A 417 -3.09 3.00 -21.36
C LYS A 417 -3.96 4.02 -20.63
N MET A 418 -3.67 4.22 -19.34
CA MET A 418 -4.36 5.25 -18.54
C MET A 418 -4.12 6.64 -19.12
N LEU A 419 -2.87 6.95 -19.52
CA LEU A 419 -2.56 8.21 -20.19
C LEU A 419 -3.34 8.38 -21.50
N GLU A 420 -3.36 7.38 -22.38
CA GLU A 420 -4.10 7.41 -23.64
C GLU A 420 -5.60 7.62 -23.41
N LEU A 421 -6.21 6.89 -22.47
CA LEU A 421 -7.63 7.07 -22.09
C LEU A 421 -7.92 8.48 -21.56
N TRP A 422 -7.02 9.05 -20.76
CA TRP A 422 -7.18 10.41 -20.24
C TRP A 422 -7.08 11.45 -21.35
N LEU A 423 -6.13 11.27 -22.28
CA LEU A 423 -5.92 12.15 -23.43
C LEU A 423 -7.11 12.16 -24.40
N GLU A 424 -7.79 11.02 -24.59
CA GLU A 424 -8.99 10.94 -25.43
C GLU A 424 -10.15 11.83 -24.93
N LYS A 425 -10.16 12.18 -23.65
CA LYS A 425 -11.15 13.08 -23.05
C LYS A 425 -10.78 14.55 -23.15
N GLN A 426 -9.54 14.88 -23.53
CA GLN A 426 -9.07 16.26 -23.56
C GLN A 426 -9.50 16.97 -24.85
N VAL A 427 -9.87 18.24 -24.72
CA VAL A 427 -10.19 19.10 -25.86
C VAL A 427 -8.91 19.54 -26.59
N GLN A 428 -7.81 19.70 -25.84
CA GLN A 428 -6.51 20.10 -26.38
C GLN A 428 -5.77 18.90 -26.99
N SER A 429 -5.04 19.13 -28.06
CA SER A 429 -4.16 18.13 -28.66
C SER A 429 -2.85 18.00 -27.89
N PHE A 430 -2.40 16.77 -27.71
CA PHE A 430 -1.12 16.45 -27.09
C PHE A 430 -0.25 15.64 -28.06
N VAL A 431 1.06 15.80 -27.92
CA VAL A 431 2.07 14.93 -28.53
C VAL A 431 2.69 14.08 -27.44
N ILE A 432 2.62 12.75 -27.58
CA ILE A 432 3.21 11.81 -26.62
C ILE A 432 4.65 11.54 -27.01
N SER A 433 5.56 11.78 -26.06
CA SER A 433 6.97 11.40 -26.10
C SER A 433 7.20 10.22 -25.15
N VAL A 434 7.95 9.22 -25.61
CA VAL A 434 8.33 8.05 -24.81
C VAL A 434 9.77 8.20 -24.36
N PHE A 435 9.98 8.15 -23.05
CA PHE A 435 11.28 8.14 -22.41
C PHE A 435 11.60 6.69 -22.07
N ALA A 436 12.41 6.03 -22.89
CA ALA A 436 12.84 4.66 -22.64
C ALA A 436 14.36 4.64 -22.47
N PHE A 437 14.81 4.22 -21.29
CA PHE A 437 16.23 4.05 -20.97
C PHE A 437 16.55 2.56 -20.95
N ILE A 438 17.78 2.18 -21.32
CA ILE A 438 18.24 0.78 -21.34
C ILE A 438 19.32 0.64 -20.29
#